data_AF-A0A2K3TYP9-F1
#
_entry.id   AF-A0A2K3TYP9-F1
#
_cell.length_a   1.000
_cell.length_b   1.000
_cell.length_c   1.000
_cell.angle_alpha   90.00
_cell.angle_beta   90.00
_cell.angle_gamma   90.00
#
_symmetry.space_group_name_H-M   'P 1'
#
loop_
_entity.id
_entity.type
_entity.pdbx_description
1 polymer ?
#
loop_
_entity_poly.entity_id
_entity_poly.type
_entity_poly.pdbx_seq_one_letter_code
_entity_poly.pdbx_strand_id
1 'polypeptide(L)' 'MMYSVTFDDTGRVEDIELEREVRAGDRLSLNIDGLDGIYIVMTVSGPIYENVCVPMNIRVQKYWKQ' A
#
# COMPACT_ATOMS: atom_id res chain seq x y z
N MET A 1 7.45 -3.53 8.44
CA MET A 1 7.87 -3.81 7.04
C MET A 1 7.71 -2.54 6.24
N MET A 2 8.78 -2.06 5.62
CA MET A 2 8.75 -0.85 4.80
C MET A 2 8.17 -1.15 3.43
N TYR A 3 7.20 -0.34 3.00
CA TYR A 3 6.61 -0.40 1.66
C TYR A 3 6.68 0.97 1.00
N SER A 4 6.97 1.00 -0.30
CA SER A 4 6.70 2.17 -1.13
C SER A 4 5.24 2.15 -1.57
N VAL A 5 4.45 3.09 -1.04
CA VAL A 5 3.00 3.15 -1.20
C VAL A 5 2.65 4.20 -2.24
N THR A 6 2.10 3.78 -3.38
CA THR A 6 1.55 4.69 -4.40
C THR A 6 0.05 4.90 -4.20
N PHE A 7 -0.37 6.15 -4.03
CA PHE A 7 -1.77 6.56 -3.94
C PHE A 7 -2.34 6.77 -5.34
N ASP A 8 -3.31 5.95 -5.74
CA ASP A 8 -3.81 5.90 -7.12
C ASP A 8 -4.52 7.19 -7.57
N ASP A 9 -5.16 7.89 -6.63
CA ASP A 9 -5.90 9.13 -6.87
C ASP A 9 -4.99 10.33 -7.17
N THR A 10 -3.80 10.37 -6.58
CA THR A 10 -2.89 11.52 -6.63
C THR A 10 -1.57 11.21 -7.34
N GLY A 11 -1.22 9.93 -7.50
CA GLY A 11 0.11 9.48 -7.94
C GLY A 11 1.21 9.70 -6.90
N ARG A 12 0.87 10.17 -5.69
CA ARG A 12 1.82 10.38 -4.60
C ARG A 12 2.45 9.05 -4.18
N VAL A 13 3.73 9.07 -3.85
CA VAL A 13 4.48 7.92 -3.36
C VAL A 13 5.06 8.25 -1.99
N GLU A 14 4.85 7.37 -1.02
CA GLU A 14 5.37 7.51 0.35
C GLU A 14 5.95 6.18 0.83
N ASP A 15 7.04 6.23 1.58
CA ASP A 15 7.58 5.05 2.26
C ASP A 15 6.90 4.90 3.62
N ILE A 16 6.17 3.81 3.81
CA ILE A 16 5.35 3.56 5.00
C ILE A 16 5.74 2.22 5.63
N GLU A 17 6.00 2.26 6.93
CA GLU A 17 6.18 1.04 7.72
C GLU A 17 4.82 0.46 8.14
N LEU A 18 4.58 -0.80 7.77
CA LEU A 18 3.39 -1.57 8.13
C LEU A 18 3.75 -2.76 9.03
N GLU A 19 2.90 -3.05 9.99
CA GLU A 19 3.13 -4.08 11.02
C GLU A 19 3.03 -5.52 10.48
N ARG A 20 2.45 -5.70 9.30
CA ARG A 20 2.15 -7.01 8.71
C ARG A 20 2.38 -7.02 7.21
N GLU A 21 2.41 -8.23 6.66
CA GLU A 21 2.44 -8.42 5.22
C GLU A 21 1.10 -8.01 4.61
N VAL A 22 1.16 -7.35 3.47
CA VAL A 22 -0.02 -6.81 2.77
C VAL A 22 -0.37 -7.67 1.56
N ARG A 23 -1.67 -7.80 1.30
CA ARG A 23 -2.24 -8.45 0.12
C ARG A 23 -3.18 -7.50 -0.63
N ALA A 24 -3.33 -7.72 -1.93
CA ALA A 24 -4.36 -7.03 -2.70
C ALA A 24 -5.76 -7.34 -2.11
N GLY A 25 -6.60 -6.32 -2.00
CA GLY A 25 -7.91 -6.36 -1.34
C GLY A 25 -7.89 -5.97 0.14
N ASP A 26 -6.72 -5.90 0.78
CA ASP A 26 -6.61 -5.47 2.16
C ASP A 26 -7.05 -4.01 2.34
N ARG A 27 -7.66 -3.72 3.49
CA ARG A 27 -7.90 -2.35 3.94
C ARG A 27 -6.78 -1.89 4.85
N LEU A 28 -6.23 -0.72 4.58
CA LEU A 28 -5.20 -0.07 5.39
C LEU A 28 -5.74 1.25 5.93
N SER A 29 -5.52 1.50 7.22
CA SER A 29 -5.68 2.83 7.81
C SER A 29 -4.33 3.52 7.73
N LEU A 30 -4.24 4.58 6.94
CA LEU A 30 -2.99 5.33 6.72
C LEU A 30 -3.21 6.79 7.14
N ASN A 31 -2.22 7.35 7.83
CA ASN A 31 -2.17 8.78 8.13
C ASN A 31 -1.24 9.45 7.11
N ILE A 32 -1.78 10.37 6.32
CA ILE A 32 -1.02 11.12 5.30
C ILE A 32 -1.21 12.61 5.57
N ASP A 33 -0.10 13.32 5.81
CA ASP A 33 -0.09 14.73 6.21
C ASP A 33 -1.01 15.07 7.40
N GLY A 34 -1.12 14.16 8.37
CA GLY A 34 -1.99 14.33 9.54
C GLY A 34 -3.46 13.98 9.31
N LEU A 35 -3.83 13.48 8.12
CA LEU A 35 -5.19 13.03 7.81
C LEU A 35 -5.25 11.51 7.77
N ASP A 36 -6.07 10.93 8.64
CA ASP A 36 -6.38 9.50 8.59
C ASP A 36 -7.34 9.18 7.44
N GLY A 37 -7.01 8.14 6.68
CA GLY A 37 -7.84 7.61 5.61
C GLY A 37 -7.82 6.09 5.57
N ILE A 38 -8.94 5.50 5.16
CA ILE A 38 -9.00 4.07 4.85
C ILE A 38 -8.76 3.91 3.35
N TYR A 39 -7.85 3.02 2.99
CA TYR A 39 -7.48 2.72 1.62
C TYR A 39 -7.60 1.22 1.35
N ILE A 40 -8.01 0.84 0.13
CA ILE A 40 -7.93 -0.54 -0.35
C ILE A 40 -6.63 -0.71 -1.12
N VAL A 41 -5.91 -1.79 -0.84
CA VAL A 41 -4.73 -2.19 -1.60
C VAL A 41 -5.18 -2.79 -2.93
N MET A 42 -4.77 -2.16 -4.02
CA MET A 42 -5.10 -2.57 -5.39
C MET A 42 -4.10 -3.62 -5.89
N THR A 43 -2.82 -3.35 -5.71
CA THR A 43 -1.74 -4.26 -6.13
C THR A 43 -0.64 -4.30 -5.08
N VAL A 44 0.05 -5.44 -5.05
CA VAL A 44 1.28 -5.65 -4.29
C VAL A 44 2.32 -6.17 -5.27
N SER A 45 3.48 -5.54 -5.34
CA SER A 45 4.57 -5.92 -6.24
C SER A 45 5.93 -5.76 -5.59
N GLY A 46 6.96 -6.29 -6.24
CA GLY A 46 8.33 -6.20 -5.76
C GLY A 46 9.29 -7.03 -6.60
N PRO A 47 10.59 -6.98 -6.27
CA PRO A 47 11.59 -7.81 -6.92
C PRO A 47 11.32 -9.30 -6.69
N ILE A 48 11.74 -10.12 -7.65
CA ILE A 48 11.71 -11.57 -7.53
C ILE A 48 13.14 -12.04 -7.23
N TYR A 49 13.32 -12.74 -6.11
CA TYR A 49 14.56 -13.41 -5.75
C TYR A 49 14.28 -14.91 -5.66
N GLU A 50 15.08 -15.74 -6.34
CA GLU A 50 14.94 -17.21 -6.31
C GLU A 50 13.50 -17.70 -6.62
N ASN A 51 12.81 -17.06 -7.57
CA ASN A 51 11.41 -17.29 -7.92
C ASN A 51 10.37 -16.94 -6.83
N VAL A 52 10.77 -16.22 -5.78
CA VAL A 52 9.90 -15.69 -4.74
C VAL A 52 9.76 -14.17 -4.91
N CYS A 53 8.53 -13.69 -4.99
CA CYS A 53 8.26 -12.25 -4.96
C CYS A 53 8.47 -11.73 -3.54
N VAL A 54 9.27 -10.67 -3.38
CA VAL A 54 9.45 -9.96 -2.10
C VAL A 54 8.64 -8.67 -2.16
N PRO A 55 7.48 -8.59 -1.49
CA PRO A 55 6.63 -7.41 -1.50
C PRO A 55 7.37 -6.16 -1.01
N MET A 56 7.44 -5.14 -1.85
CA MET A 56 8.08 -3.85 -1.51
C MET A 56 7.27 -2.64 -1.97
N ASN A 57 6.43 -2.79 -3.00
CA ASN A 57 5.60 -1.71 -3.51
C ASN A 57 4.13 -2.10 -3.39
N ILE A 58 3.30 -1.16 -2.97
CA ILE A 58 1.84 -1.33 -2.98
C ILE A 58 1.18 -0.13 -3.63
N ARG A 59 0.11 -0.37 -4.38
CA ARG A 59 -0.76 0.68 -4.89
C ARG A 59 -2.07 0.66 -4.12
N VAL A 60 -2.51 1.81 -3.65
CA VAL A 60 -3.71 1.92 -2.81
C VAL A 60 -4.69 2.94 -3.39
N GLN A 61 -5.98 2.68 -3.23
CA GLN A 61 -7.06 3.59 -3.60
C GLN A 61 -7.87 3.97 -2.37
N LYS A 62 -8.25 5.24 -2.25
CA LYS A 62 -9.07 5.70 -1.12
C LYS A 62 -10.40 4.95 -1.09
N TYR A 63 -10.73 4.37 0.05
CA TYR A 63 -11.95 3.61 0.24
C TYR A 63 -13.10 4.55 0.58
N TRP A 64 -14.03 4.70 -0.36
CA TRP A 64 -15.31 5.35 -0.12
C TRP A 64 -16.32 4.24 0.15
N LYS A 65 -16.93 4.24 1.34
CA LYS A 65 -18.05 3.34 1.64
C LYS A 65 -19.23 3.79 0.76
N GLN A 66 -19.53 3.02 -0.28
CA GLN A 66 -20.75 3.21 -1.08
C GLN A 66 -21.99 2.91 -0.23
#